data_AF-A0A1R1PGR5-F1
#
_entry.id   AF-A0A1R1PGR5-F1
#
_cell.length_a   1.000
_cell.length_b   1.000
_cell.length_c   1.000
_cell.angle_alpha   90.00
_cell.angle_beta   90.00
_cell.angle_gamma   90.00
#
_symmetry.space_group_name_H-M   'P 1'
#
loop_
_entity.id
_entity.type
_entity.pdbx_description
1 polymer ?
#
loop_
_entity_poly.entity_id
_entity_poly.type
_entity_poly.pdbx_seq_one_letter_code
_entity_poly.pdbx_strand_id
1 'polypeptide(L)'
;MLGKTPEEKKEIGEVFTHRNIANSVRADDDNTMAVFEYAINNLGVNNILITGHSRCGGVKASMSDESVGGVIGRFLSPVHELYTNNKEFLESIPDETERDLFLVELNIKRLVRIVSQLPIVKERWKDGKMLSVHGWIYRLETGELEDLGVTCTNGLKFDTEYLPELEAMGINL
;
A
#
# COMPACT_ATOMS: atom_id res chain seq x y z
N MET A 1 -25.77 1.14 -27.65
CA MET A 1 -25.05 -0.14 -27.52
C MET A 1 -24.95 -0.45 -26.03
N LEU A 2 -25.29 -1.69 -25.69
CA LEU A 2 -25.39 -2.33 -24.37
C LEU A 2 -24.26 -1.88 -23.42
N GLY A 3 -24.49 -1.45 -22.18
CA GLY A 3 -25.09 -2.24 -21.10
C GLY A 3 -24.05 -3.23 -20.57
N LYS A 4 -23.10 -2.77 -19.72
CA LYS A 4 -22.08 -3.64 -19.13
C LYS A 4 -22.41 -3.95 -17.66
N THR A 5 -22.38 -5.24 -17.31
CA THR A 5 -22.58 -5.83 -15.97
C THR A 5 -21.22 -6.17 -15.31
N PRO A 6 -21.17 -6.43 -13.98
CA PRO A 6 -20.04 -6.07 -13.11
C PRO A 6 -18.94 -7.14 -12.97
N GLU A 7 -18.30 -7.52 -14.07
CA GLU A 7 -17.06 -8.29 -14.06
C GLU A 7 -16.29 -7.97 -15.36
N GLU A 8 -15.91 -6.71 -15.51
CA GLU A 8 -15.00 -6.32 -16.58
C GLU A 8 -13.60 -6.87 -16.24
N LYS A 9 -13.29 -8.08 -16.74
CA LYS A 9 -11.92 -8.56 -16.84
C LYS A 9 -11.12 -7.49 -17.59
N LYS A 10 -10.26 -6.78 -16.87
CA LYS A 10 -9.32 -5.85 -17.50
C LYS A 10 -8.46 -6.59 -18.50
N GLU A 11 -8.34 -6.05 -19.70
CA GLU A 11 -7.52 -6.66 -20.74
C GLU A 11 -6.03 -6.41 -20.47
N ILE A 12 -5.19 -7.28 -21.03
CA ILE A 12 -3.73 -7.10 -21.01
C ILE A 12 -3.42 -5.76 -21.71
N GLY A 13 -2.85 -4.81 -20.97
CA GLY A 13 -2.59 -3.44 -21.43
C GLY A 13 -3.37 -2.35 -20.69
N GLU A 14 -4.43 -2.70 -19.95
CA GLU A 14 -5.19 -1.75 -19.12
C GLU A 14 -4.60 -1.55 -17.72
N VAL A 15 -3.58 -2.34 -17.36
CA VAL A 15 -2.90 -2.28 -16.06
C VAL A 15 -1.39 -2.10 -16.30
N PHE A 16 -0.85 -1.01 -15.78
CA PHE A 16 0.59 -0.78 -15.69
C PHE A 16 1.10 -1.26 -14.33
N THR A 17 2.02 -2.22 -14.31
CA THR A 17 2.41 -2.93 -13.08
C THR A 17 3.85 -2.68 -12.69
N HIS A 18 4.08 -2.47 -11.40
CA HIS A 18 5.38 -2.57 -10.76
C HIS A 18 5.29 -3.55 -9.58
N ARG A 19 6.37 -4.28 -9.33
CA ARG A 19 6.45 -5.26 -8.24
C ARG A 19 7.83 -5.20 -7.60
N ASN A 20 7.84 -5.16 -6.27
CA ASN A 20 9.02 -5.32 -5.44
C ASN A 20 8.64 -6.09 -4.16
N ILE A 21 9.61 -6.39 -3.29
CA ILE A 21 9.37 -7.21 -2.10
C ILE A 21 8.55 -6.40 -1.08
N ALA A 22 7.43 -6.97 -0.60
CA ALA A 22 6.54 -6.31 0.35
C ALA A 22 6.06 -4.91 -0.11
N ASN A 23 5.94 -4.71 -1.43
CA ASN A 23 5.34 -3.54 -2.08
C ASN A 23 5.85 -2.19 -1.51
N SER A 24 7.13 -2.14 -1.15
CA SER A 24 7.78 -1.00 -0.51
C SER A 24 7.89 0.18 -1.47
N VAL A 25 7.67 1.38 -0.95
CA VAL A 25 7.85 2.64 -1.68
C VAL A 25 8.77 3.53 -0.86
N ARG A 26 9.84 4.02 -1.49
CA ARG A 26 10.79 4.94 -0.88
C ARG A 26 11.08 6.10 -1.83
N ALA A 27 11.23 7.30 -1.28
CA ALA A 27 11.51 8.48 -2.08
C ALA A 27 12.92 8.45 -2.71
N ASP A 28 13.85 7.66 -2.16
CA ASP A 28 15.21 7.45 -2.65
C ASP A 28 15.33 6.23 -3.59
N ASP A 29 14.22 5.60 -3.96
CA ASP A 29 14.19 4.51 -4.95
C ASP A 29 13.75 5.04 -6.32
N ASP A 30 14.74 5.41 -7.14
CA ASP A 30 14.52 5.90 -8.50
C ASP A 30 13.72 4.92 -9.37
N ASN A 31 13.78 3.61 -9.10
CA ASN A 31 13.00 2.62 -9.84
C ASN A 31 11.49 2.85 -9.61
N THR A 32 11.07 2.85 -8.35
CA THR A 32 9.67 3.07 -7.98
C THR A 32 9.21 4.49 -8.35
N MET A 33 10.05 5.51 -8.16
CA MET A 33 9.70 6.90 -8.49
C MET A 33 9.52 7.11 -10.00
N ALA A 34 10.39 6.54 -10.83
CA ALA A 34 10.25 6.61 -12.30
C ALA A 34 8.97 5.93 -12.80
N VAL A 35 8.55 4.83 -12.16
CA VAL A 35 7.27 4.16 -12.48
C VAL A 35 6.08 5.08 -12.19
N PHE A 36 6.05 5.74 -11.02
CA PHE A 36 4.99 6.68 -10.70
C PHE A 36 4.98 7.87 -11.66
N GLU A 37 6.14 8.41 -11.99
CA GLU A 37 6.26 9.52 -12.94
C GLU A 37 5.70 9.16 -14.30
N TYR A 38 6.14 8.04 -14.87
CA TYR A 38 5.66 7.59 -16.17
C TYR A 38 4.16 7.29 -16.15
N ALA A 39 3.66 6.61 -15.12
CA ALA A 39 2.24 6.29 -15.02
C ALA A 39 1.36 7.54 -14.95
N ILE A 40 1.72 8.53 -14.13
CA ILE A 40 0.89 9.72 -13.89
C ILE A 40 1.04 10.73 -15.03
N ASN A 41 2.26 11.04 -15.46
CA ASN A 41 2.53 12.13 -16.39
C ASN A 41 2.48 11.68 -17.86
N ASN A 42 2.92 10.46 -18.18
CA ASN A 42 2.98 9.99 -19.56
C ASN A 42 1.78 9.13 -19.95
N LEU A 43 1.34 8.20 -19.08
CA LEU A 43 0.17 7.36 -19.34
C LEU A 43 -1.14 8.02 -18.91
N GLY A 44 -1.08 9.00 -18.01
CA GLY A 44 -2.27 9.71 -17.54
C GLY A 44 -3.22 8.83 -16.74
N VAL A 45 -2.69 7.88 -15.95
CA VAL A 45 -3.52 6.99 -15.13
C VAL A 45 -4.35 7.80 -14.14
N ASN A 46 -5.58 7.35 -13.90
CA ASN A 46 -6.48 7.97 -12.93
C ASN A 46 -6.57 7.19 -11.61
N ASN A 47 -6.02 5.98 -11.54
CA ASN A 47 -6.07 5.13 -10.36
C ASN A 47 -4.70 4.48 -10.13
N ILE A 48 -4.22 4.58 -8.90
CA ILE A 48 -3.06 3.86 -8.39
C ILE A 48 -3.59 2.85 -7.37
N LEU A 49 -3.30 1.58 -7.60
CA LEU A 49 -3.72 0.50 -6.71
C LEU A 49 -2.49 -0.09 -6.02
N ILE A 50 -2.37 0.13 -4.71
CA ILE A 50 -1.33 -0.50 -3.90
C ILE A 50 -1.93 -1.76 -3.31
N THR A 51 -1.45 -2.92 -3.77
CA THR A 51 -2.01 -4.23 -3.41
C THR A 51 -1.02 -5.02 -2.57
N GLY A 52 -1.42 -5.33 -1.34
CA GLY A 52 -0.75 -6.31 -0.49
C GLY A 52 -1.38 -7.69 -0.71
N HIS A 53 -0.86 -8.70 -0.03
CA HIS A 53 -1.47 -10.03 -0.05
C HIS A 53 -1.25 -10.78 1.26
N SER A 54 -2.18 -11.66 1.60
CA SER A 54 -2.01 -12.56 2.74
C SER A 54 -0.75 -13.41 2.56
N ARG A 55 -0.13 -13.82 3.68
CA ARG A 55 1.11 -14.62 3.70
C ARG A 55 2.29 -13.98 2.93
N CYS A 56 2.43 -12.66 2.98
CA CYS A 56 3.56 -11.98 2.38
C CYS A 56 4.88 -12.34 3.10
N GLY A 57 5.75 -13.12 2.43
CA GLY A 57 7.01 -13.56 3.03
C GLY A 57 7.95 -12.43 3.42
N GLY A 58 7.91 -11.29 2.71
CA GLY A 58 8.69 -10.11 3.07
C GLY A 58 8.21 -9.44 4.37
N VAL A 59 6.88 -9.32 4.53
CA VAL A 59 6.29 -8.79 5.77
C VAL A 59 6.55 -9.73 6.94
N LYS A 60 6.34 -11.04 6.75
CA LYS A 60 6.63 -12.06 7.77
C LYS A 60 8.10 -12.02 8.21
N ALA A 61 9.03 -11.89 7.27
CA ALA A 61 10.46 -11.75 7.59
C ALA A 61 10.78 -10.49 8.40
N SER A 62 10.02 -9.40 8.20
CA SER A 62 10.18 -8.14 8.95
C SER A 62 9.68 -8.21 10.40
N MET A 63 8.95 -9.25 10.80
CA MET A 63 8.43 -9.40 12.17
C MET A 63 9.40 -10.11 13.11
N SER A 64 10.54 -10.57 12.60
CA SER A 64 11.61 -11.17 13.39
C SER A 64 12.38 -10.10 14.17
N ASP A 65 12.68 -10.37 15.45
CA ASP A 65 13.61 -9.56 16.25
C ASP A 65 15.06 -9.73 15.75
N GLU A 66 15.38 -10.85 15.08
CA GLU A 66 16.64 -11.02 14.38
C GLU A 66 16.61 -10.30 13.04
N SER A 67 17.66 -9.53 12.75
CA SER A 67 17.79 -8.85 11.46
C SER A 67 17.86 -9.87 10.31
N VAL A 68 17.05 -9.66 9.27
CA VAL A 68 17.17 -10.39 7.99
C VAL A 68 18.56 -10.20 7.36
N GLY A 69 19.23 -9.09 7.67
CA GLY A 69 20.59 -8.80 7.22
C GLY A 69 20.71 -8.47 5.72
N GLY A 70 21.91 -8.05 5.31
CA GLY A 70 22.24 -7.80 3.91
C GLY A 70 21.43 -6.69 3.23
N VAL A 71 21.32 -6.76 1.90
CA VAL A 71 20.55 -5.79 1.09
C VAL A 71 19.06 -5.92 1.37
N ILE A 72 18.56 -7.15 1.51
CA ILE A 72 17.15 -7.43 1.75
C ILE A 72 16.67 -6.87 3.08
N GLY A 73 17.47 -6.97 4.15
CA GLY A 73 17.15 -6.37 5.45
C GLY A 73 17.05 -4.83 5.37
N ARG A 74 17.93 -4.17 4.60
CA ARG A 74 17.80 -2.73 4.35
C ARG A 74 16.56 -2.38 3.55
N PHE A 75 16.23 -3.20 2.54
CA PHE A 75 15.05 -3.00 1.71
C PHE A 75 13.75 -3.14 2.52
N LEU A 76 13.73 -4.09 3.46
CA LEU A 76 12.61 -4.37 4.36
C LEU A 76 12.60 -3.51 5.63
N SER A 77 13.59 -2.64 5.85
CA SER A 77 13.67 -1.80 7.07
C SER A 77 12.40 -0.98 7.31
N PRO A 78 11.73 -0.39 6.31
CA PRO A 78 10.51 0.38 6.56
C PRO A 78 9.36 -0.47 7.10
N VAL A 79 9.28 -1.74 6.69
CA VAL A 79 8.25 -2.67 7.18
C VAL A 79 8.62 -3.19 8.57
N HIS A 80 9.91 -3.41 8.83
CA HIS A 80 10.39 -3.77 10.16
C HIS A 80 10.18 -2.63 11.17
N GLU A 81 10.49 -1.39 10.78
CA GLU A 81 10.21 -0.19 11.59
C GLU A 81 8.72 -0.08 11.92
N LEU A 82 7.84 -0.34 10.93
CA LEU A 82 6.40 -0.37 11.14
C LEU A 82 5.98 -1.45 12.15
N TYR A 83 6.55 -2.65 12.07
CA TYR A 83 6.34 -3.69 13.07
C TYR A 83 6.80 -3.24 14.46
N THR A 84 8.04 -2.75 14.59
CA THR A 84 8.61 -2.37 15.89
C THR A 84 7.86 -1.23 16.56
N ASN A 85 7.39 -0.23 15.79
CA ASN A 85 6.63 0.90 16.32
C ASN A 85 5.25 0.49 16.84
N ASN A 86 4.73 -0.65 16.38
CA ASN A 86 3.40 -1.16 16.71
C ASN A 86 3.47 -2.53 17.41
N LYS A 87 4.64 -2.90 17.94
CA LYS A 87 4.93 -4.25 18.43
C LYS A 87 3.97 -4.68 19.52
N GLU A 88 3.70 -3.81 20.50
CA GLU A 88 2.79 -4.11 21.62
C GLU A 88 1.38 -4.45 21.12
N PHE A 89 0.83 -3.65 20.19
CA PHE A 89 -0.48 -3.92 19.60
C PHE A 89 -0.46 -5.22 18.80
N LEU A 90 0.52 -5.41 17.92
CA LEU A 90 0.62 -6.60 17.06
C LEU A 90 0.80 -7.88 17.89
N GLU A 91 1.64 -7.85 18.92
CA GLU A 91 1.86 -9.01 19.80
C GLU A 91 0.65 -9.35 20.67
N SER A 92 -0.29 -8.41 20.85
CA SER A 92 -1.58 -8.68 21.50
C SER A 92 -2.52 -9.56 20.67
N ILE A 93 -2.31 -9.65 19.35
CA ILE A 93 -3.08 -10.53 18.45
C ILE A 93 -2.57 -11.97 18.59
N PRO A 94 -3.34 -12.92 19.16
CA PRO A 94 -2.81 -14.24 19.50
C PRO A 94 -2.50 -15.13 18.29
N ASP A 95 -3.30 -15.02 17.23
CA ASP A 95 -3.10 -15.81 16.02
C ASP A 95 -2.03 -15.17 15.13
N GLU A 96 -0.99 -15.95 14.80
CA GLU A 96 0.13 -15.47 13.98
C GLU A 96 -0.31 -15.10 12.57
N THR A 97 -1.30 -15.80 11.99
CA THR A 97 -1.77 -15.51 10.63
C THR A 97 -2.56 -14.21 10.60
N GLU A 98 -3.40 -13.97 11.61
CA GLU A 98 -4.12 -12.70 11.78
C GLU A 98 -3.14 -11.55 12.03
N ARG A 99 -2.11 -11.77 12.83
CA ARG A 99 -1.05 -10.77 13.09
C ARG A 99 -0.25 -10.44 11.83
N ASP A 100 0.19 -11.45 11.08
CA ASP A 100 0.88 -11.30 9.81
C ASP A 100 0.02 -10.50 8.83
N LEU A 101 -1.26 -10.86 8.70
CA LEU A 101 -2.22 -10.16 7.85
C LEU A 101 -2.41 -8.70 8.27
N PHE A 102 -2.57 -8.44 9.58
CA PHE A 102 -2.75 -7.08 10.08
C PHE A 102 -1.55 -6.20 9.74
N LEU A 103 -0.32 -6.71 9.86
CA LEU A 103 0.86 -5.93 9.46
C LEU A 103 0.91 -5.70 7.94
N VAL A 104 0.45 -6.65 7.11
CA VAL A 104 0.29 -6.42 5.66
C VAL A 104 -0.68 -5.27 5.42
N GLU A 105 -1.87 -5.30 6.03
CA GLU A 105 -2.88 -4.24 5.91
C GLU A 105 -2.32 -2.89 6.35
N LEU A 106 -1.61 -2.86 7.49
CA LEU A 106 -1.01 -1.65 8.01
C LEU A 106 0.07 -1.09 7.06
N ASN A 107 0.90 -1.96 6.47
CA ASN A 107 1.88 -1.56 5.48
C ASN A 107 1.20 -0.95 4.24
N ILE A 108 0.09 -1.53 3.77
CA ILE A 108 -0.67 -0.96 2.64
C ILE A 108 -1.25 0.41 2.99
N LYS A 109 -1.87 0.56 4.17
CA LYS A 109 -2.38 1.86 4.66
C LYS A 109 -1.26 2.91 4.72
N ARG A 110 -0.10 2.55 5.27
CA ARG A 110 1.11 3.39 5.29
C ARG A 110 1.54 3.81 3.89
N LEU A 111 1.57 2.87 2.94
CA LEU A 111 2.00 3.15 1.57
C LEU A 111 1.00 4.05 0.83
N VAL A 112 -0.31 3.87 1.06
CA VAL A 112 -1.32 4.80 0.51
C VAL A 112 -1.09 6.21 1.02
N ARG A 113 -0.83 6.36 2.34
CA ARG A 113 -0.44 7.65 2.92
C ARG A 113 0.81 8.21 2.24
N ILE A 114 1.90 7.46 2.14
CA ILE A 114 3.16 7.91 1.51
C ILE A 114 2.94 8.34 0.05
N VAL A 115 2.30 7.49 -0.76
CA VAL A 115 2.07 7.74 -2.19
C VAL A 115 1.17 8.95 -2.38
N SER A 116 0.11 9.10 -1.57
CA SER A 116 -0.77 10.27 -1.60
C SER A 116 -0.05 11.59 -1.33
N GLN A 117 1.09 11.53 -0.65
CA GLN A 117 1.87 12.70 -0.26
C GLN A 117 3.01 13.02 -1.23
N LEU A 118 3.27 12.17 -2.24
CA LEU A 118 4.31 12.41 -3.25
C LEU A 118 4.06 13.72 -4.01
N PRO A 119 5.10 14.50 -4.34
CA PRO A 119 4.97 15.76 -5.07
C PRO A 119 4.15 15.62 -6.36
N ILE A 120 4.43 14.60 -7.16
CA ILE A 120 3.71 14.34 -8.42
C ILE A 120 2.20 14.09 -8.24
N VAL A 121 1.80 13.43 -7.14
CA VAL A 121 0.39 13.19 -6.83
C VAL A 121 -0.27 14.49 -6.37
N LYS A 122 0.39 15.25 -5.49
CA LYS A 122 -0.11 16.56 -5.02
C LYS A 122 -0.25 17.56 -6.16
N GLU A 123 0.70 17.61 -7.08
CA GLU A 123 0.66 18.46 -8.26
C GLU A 123 -0.51 18.09 -9.18
N ARG A 124 -0.69 16.79 -9.46
CA ARG A 124 -1.84 16.30 -10.23
C ARG A 124 -3.18 16.74 -9.63
N TRP A 125 -3.33 16.65 -8.31
CA TRP A 125 -4.53 17.11 -7.59
C TRP A 125 -4.70 18.63 -7.61
N LYS A 126 -3.61 19.38 -7.43
CA LYS A 126 -3.62 20.85 -7.50
C LYS A 126 -4.07 21.34 -8.88
N ASP A 127 -3.70 20.63 -9.93
CA ASP A 127 -4.16 20.88 -11.30
C ASP A 127 -5.65 20.53 -11.54
N GLY A 128 -6.37 20.04 -10.51
CA GLY A 128 -7.75 19.59 -10.62
C GLY A 128 -7.93 18.30 -11.42
N LYS A 129 -6.84 17.58 -11.71
CA LYS A 129 -6.88 16.34 -12.51
C LYS A 129 -7.26 15.15 -11.62
N MET A 130 -8.05 14.25 -12.18
CA MET A 130 -8.49 13.05 -11.48
C MET A 130 -7.30 12.12 -11.23
N LEU A 131 -7.15 11.70 -9.98
CA LEU A 131 -6.23 10.64 -9.55
C LEU A 131 -6.70 10.12 -8.19
N SER A 132 -6.81 8.81 -8.06
CA SER A 132 -7.16 8.13 -6.81
C SER A 132 -6.03 7.18 -6.41
N VAL A 133 -5.71 7.12 -5.12
CA VAL A 133 -4.75 6.16 -4.56
C VAL A 133 -5.48 5.22 -3.63
N HIS A 134 -5.45 3.93 -3.92
CA HIS A 134 -6.22 2.88 -3.25
C HIS A 134 -5.28 1.89 -2.55
N GLY A 135 -5.76 1.29 -1.46
CA GLY A 135 -5.04 0.25 -0.72
C GLY A 135 -5.88 -1.00 -0.57
N TRP A 136 -5.49 -2.08 -1.23
CA TRP A 136 -6.24 -3.34 -1.28
C TRP A 136 -5.39 -4.53 -0.80
N ILE A 137 -6.06 -5.61 -0.41
CA ILE A 137 -5.44 -6.90 -0.07
C ILE A 137 -5.95 -7.99 -1.00
N TYR A 138 -5.03 -8.80 -1.51
CA TYR A 138 -5.36 -10.05 -2.17
C TYR A 138 -5.23 -11.23 -1.20
N ARG A 139 -6.35 -11.90 -0.91
CA ARG A 139 -6.37 -13.09 -0.04
C ARG A 139 -5.97 -14.32 -0.86
N LEU A 140 -4.77 -14.85 -0.62
CA LEU A 140 -4.28 -16.05 -1.32
C LEU A 140 -5.15 -17.29 -1.06
N GLU A 141 -5.82 -17.33 0.09
CA GLU A 141 -6.68 -18.45 0.50
C GLU A 141 -7.97 -18.53 -0.32
N THR A 142 -8.57 -17.39 -0.64
CA THR A 142 -9.87 -17.31 -1.32
C THR A 142 -9.76 -16.87 -2.77
N GLY A 143 -8.66 -16.21 -3.15
CA GLY A 143 -8.48 -15.57 -4.46
C GLY A 143 -9.23 -14.24 -4.59
N GLU A 144 -9.68 -13.65 -3.49
CA GLU A 144 -10.49 -12.44 -3.48
C GLU A 144 -9.61 -11.19 -3.27
N LEU A 145 -10.07 -10.07 -3.84
CA LEU A 145 -9.55 -8.73 -3.57
C LEU A 145 -10.47 -8.02 -2.58
N GLU A 146 -9.87 -7.42 -1.57
CA GLU A 146 -10.55 -6.66 -0.53
C GLU A 146 -10.03 -5.22 -0.50
N ASP A 147 -10.95 -4.25 -0.50
CA ASP A 147 -10.63 -2.83 -0.32
C ASP A 147 -10.51 -2.51 1.17
N LEU A 148 -9.38 -1.93 1.59
CA LEU A 148 -9.16 -1.52 2.99
C LEU A 148 -9.86 -0.20 3.35
N GLY A 149 -10.56 0.42 2.40
CA GLY A 149 -11.37 1.61 2.63
C GLY A 149 -10.56 2.91 2.79
N VAL A 150 -9.27 2.90 2.44
CA VAL A 150 -8.33 4.04 2.66
C VAL A 150 -8.08 4.88 1.41
N THR A 151 -9.03 4.91 0.47
CA THR A 151 -8.85 5.60 -0.81
C THR A 151 -8.64 7.12 -0.63
N CYS A 152 -7.54 7.65 -1.16
CA CYS A 152 -7.23 9.09 -1.15
C CYS A 152 -7.49 9.73 -2.51
N THR A 153 -8.04 10.95 -2.52
CA THR A 153 -8.38 11.73 -3.72
C THR A 153 -8.04 13.22 -3.54
N ASN A 154 -8.44 14.07 -4.50
CA ASN A 154 -8.24 15.52 -4.39
C ASN A 154 -8.90 16.12 -3.13
N GLY A 155 -10.03 15.57 -2.66
CA GLY A 155 -10.72 16.02 -1.44
C GLY A 155 -10.55 15.16 -0.20
N LEU A 156 -10.15 13.89 -0.34
CA LEU A 156 -9.97 12.95 0.78
C LEU A 156 -8.48 12.74 1.03
N LYS A 157 -8.02 13.08 2.25
CA LYS A 157 -6.62 12.94 2.66
C LYS A 157 -6.49 11.89 3.75
N PHE A 158 -5.45 11.08 3.64
CA PHE A 158 -5.23 10.01 4.60
C PHE A 158 -5.16 10.51 6.04
N ASP A 159 -4.42 11.60 6.26
CA ASP A 159 -4.14 12.14 7.58
C ASP A 159 -5.39 12.73 8.27
N THR A 160 -6.42 13.14 7.52
CA THR A 160 -7.65 13.70 8.09
C THR A 160 -8.73 12.66 8.30
N GLU A 161 -8.82 11.65 7.44
CA GLU A 161 -9.92 10.68 7.46
C GLU A 161 -9.56 9.38 8.18
N TYR A 162 -8.33 8.89 8.06
CA TYR A 162 -7.97 7.53 8.47
C TYR A 162 -6.93 7.47 9.59
N LEU A 163 -5.96 8.39 9.58
CA LEU A 163 -4.91 8.41 10.60
C LEU A 163 -5.47 8.54 12.04
N PRO A 164 -6.48 9.40 12.32
CA PRO A 164 -7.01 9.53 13.68
C PRO A 164 -7.60 8.24 14.26
N GLU A 165 -8.21 7.39 13.42
CA GLU A 165 -8.77 6.09 13.85
C GLU A 165 -7.65 5.12 14.25
N LEU A 166 -6.56 5.08 13.48
CA LEU A 166 -5.39 4.26 13.81
C LEU A 166 -4.70 4.75 15.08
N GLU A 167 -4.52 6.07 15.22
CA GLU A 167 -3.93 6.66 16.43
C GLU A 167 -4.79 6.36 17.67
N ALA A 168 -6.13 6.37 17.55
CA ALA A 168 -7.04 5.98 18.63
C ALA A 168 -6.90 4.51 19.05
N MET A 169 -6.42 3.65 18.16
CA MET A 169 -6.06 2.25 18.45
C MET A 169 -4.64 2.09 19.02
N GLY A 170 -3.89 3.19 19.17
CA GLY A 170 -2.49 3.18 19.59
C GLY A 170 -1.50 2.83 18.47
N ILE A 171 -1.95 2.88 17.21
CA ILE A 171 -1.14 2.55 16.04
C ILE A 171 -0.43 3.80 15.50
N ASN A 172 0.84 3.64 15.13
CA ASN A 172 1.71 4.70 14.61
C ASN A 172 2.22 4.34 13.19
N LEU A 173 1.96 5.23 12.22
CA LEU A 173 2.29 5.08 10.80
C LEU A 173 3.45 5.97 10.33
#